data_AF-A0A314KRJ5-F1
#
_entry.id   AF-A0A314KRJ5-F1
#
_cell.length_a   1.000
_cell.length_b   1.000
_cell.length_c   1.000
_cell.angle_alpha   90.00
_cell.angle_beta   90.00
_cell.angle_gamma   90.00
#
_symmetry.space_group_name_H-M   'P 1'
#
loop_
_entity.id
_entity.type
_entity.pdbx_description
1 polymer ?
#
loop_
_entity_poly.entity_id
_entity_poly.type
_entity_poly.pdbx_seq_one_letter_code
_entity_poly.pdbx_strand_id
1 'polypeptide(L)'
;MRFLDICETTRELVSQFKENVKDVQSLLRRRKGDLSITNYTSFRKKMKKDAKNLVTILKKMDHEVVDVMEVDQLVSAVIRVLREVSTMGISVFQMVLVFLSAPVSKPINKWSLVSRLVNKGDQDNVNEIESADFALNSLFKCGSSEVEKIQFAQNRLENLEAHFECIDFSTINLSY
;
A
#
# COMPACT_ATOMS: atom_id res chain seq x y z
N MET A 1 0.60 -22.73 8.81
CA MET A 1 -0.55 -21.89 9.24
C MET A 1 -0.23 -20.40 9.21
N ARG A 2 0.87 -19.94 9.81
CA ARG A 2 1.18 -18.49 9.92
C ARG A 2 1.19 -17.66 8.62
N PHE A 3 1.53 -18.24 7.47
CA PHE A 3 1.51 -17.51 6.20
C PHE A 3 0.08 -17.14 5.75
N LEU A 4 -0.88 -18.06 5.87
CA LEU A 4 -2.28 -17.80 5.48
C LEU A 4 -2.90 -16.70 6.35
N ASP A 5 -2.59 -16.69 7.65
CA ASP A 5 -3.03 -15.63 8.58
C ASP A 5 -2.49 -14.24 8.16
N ILE A 6 -1.25 -14.19 7.66
CA ILE A 6 -0.66 -12.95 7.11
C ILE A 6 -1.31 -12.56 5.80
N CYS A 7 -1.64 -13.53 4.93
CA CYS A 7 -2.36 -13.25 3.69
C CYS A 7 -3.74 -12.65 3.96
N GLU A 8 -4.47 -13.20 4.92
CA GLU A 8 -5.76 -12.70 5.37
C GLU A 8 -5.64 -11.30 5.97
N THR A 9 -4.70 -11.10 6.89
CA THR A 9 -4.47 -9.78 7.51
C THR A 9 -4.04 -8.73 6.47
N THR A 10 -3.22 -9.09 5.50
CA THR A 10 -2.78 -8.18 4.43
C THR A 10 -3.95 -7.77 3.54
N ARG A 11 -4.83 -8.72 3.19
CA ARG A 11 -6.03 -8.46 2.39
C ARG A 11 -7.00 -7.54 3.12
N GLU A 12 -7.22 -7.79 4.41
CA GLU A 12 -8.05 -6.93 5.25
C GLU A 12 -7.46 -5.51 5.33
N LEU A 13 -6.14 -5.39 5.49
CA LEU A 13 -5.47 -4.09 5.51
C LEU A 13 -5.63 -3.31 4.19
N VAL A 14 -5.53 -3.99 3.04
CA VAL A 14 -5.77 -3.41 1.72
C VAL A 14 -7.23 -2.97 1.57
N SER A 15 -8.17 -3.82 1.98
CA SER A 15 -9.62 -3.53 1.94
C SER A 15 -9.98 -2.28 2.75
N GLN A 16 -9.52 -2.22 4.01
CA GLN A 16 -9.73 -1.07 4.88
C GLN A 16 -9.12 0.21 4.30
N PHE A 17 -7.96 0.12 3.65
CA PHE A 17 -7.35 1.29 3.04
C PHE A 17 -8.12 1.77 1.80
N LYS A 18 -8.62 0.85 0.98
CA LYS A 18 -9.48 1.17 -0.17
C LYS A 18 -10.76 1.89 0.27
N GLU A 19 -11.40 1.40 1.33
CA GLU A 19 -12.56 2.06 1.93
C GLU A 19 -12.21 3.46 2.46
N ASN A 20 -11.08 3.60 3.16
CA ASN A 20 -10.61 4.90 3.65
C ASN A 20 -10.35 5.91 2.51
N VAL A 21 -9.74 5.47 1.40
CA VAL A 21 -9.52 6.30 0.21
C VAL A 21 -10.85 6.80 -0.37
N LYS A 22 -11.85 5.92 -0.49
CA LYS A 22 -13.21 6.27 -0.96
C LYS A 22 -13.90 7.27 -0.05
N ASP A 23 -13.81 7.06 1.26
CA ASP A 23 -14.37 7.98 2.26
C ASP A 23 -13.76 9.38 2.16
N VAL A 24 -12.43 9.45 1.99
CA VAL A 24 -11.68 10.70 1.82
C VAL A 24 -12.12 11.42 0.54
N GLN A 25 -12.22 10.71 -0.59
CA GLN A 25 -12.75 11.29 -1.83
C GLN A 25 -14.16 11.86 -1.64
N SER A 26 -15.03 11.13 -0.94
CA SER A 26 -16.40 11.55 -0.63
C SER A 26 -16.44 12.81 0.24
N LEU A 27 -15.57 12.90 1.25
CA LEU A 27 -15.42 14.07 2.12
C LEU A 27 -14.89 15.29 1.36
N LEU A 28 -13.89 15.10 0.48
CA LEU A 28 -13.37 16.16 -0.38
C LEU A 28 -14.46 16.71 -1.31
N ARG A 29 -15.26 15.85 -1.95
CA ARG A 29 -16.38 16.27 -2.80
C ARG A 29 -17.42 17.10 -2.04
N ARG A 30 -17.62 16.80 -0.76
CA ARG A 30 -18.53 17.53 0.15
C ARG A 30 -17.91 18.77 0.78
N ARG A 31 -16.72 19.21 0.31
CA ARG A 31 -15.95 20.34 0.85
C ARG A 31 -15.63 20.21 2.34
N LYS A 32 -15.43 18.99 2.84
CA LYS A 32 -15.00 18.68 4.22
C LYS A 32 -13.51 18.31 4.27
N GLY A 33 -12.65 19.18 3.74
CA GLY A 33 -11.22 18.93 3.54
C GLY A 33 -10.46 18.57 4.83
N ASP A 34 -10.65 19.34 5.90
CA ASP A 34 -9.91 19.13 7.16
C ASP A 34 -10.19 17.77 7.81
N LEU A 35 -11.46 17.35 7.83
CA LEU A 35 -11.87 16.03 8.33
C LEU A 35 -11.31 14.90 7.45
N SER A 36 -11.32 15.10 6.13
CA SER A 36 -10.78 14.14 5.17
C SER A 36 -9.29 13.86 5.39
N ILE A 37 -8.48 14.93 5.57
CA ILE A 37 -7.03 14.78 5.65
C ILE A 37 -6.60 14.19 6.99
N THR A 38 -7.25 14.57 8.09
CA THR A 38 -6.95 14.04 9.43
C THR A 38 -7.26 12.55 9.54
N ASN A 39 -8.42 12.11 9.00
CA ASN A 39 -8.81 10.70 8.94
C ASN A 39 -7.84 9.89 8.09
N TYR A 40 -7.53 10.35 6.88
CA TYR A 40 -6.55 9.69 6.00
C TYR A 40 -5.18 9.58 6.67
N THR A 41 -4.67 10.67 7.25
CA THR A 41 -3.31 10.71 7.83
C THR A 41 -3.18 9.78 9.03
N SER A 42 -4.21 9.68 9.87
CA SER A 42 -4.20 8.78 11.03
C SER A 42 -4.25 7.31 10.58
N PHE A 43 -5.14 6.98 9.64
CA PHE A 43 -5.23 5.66 9.04
C PHE A 43 -3.91 5.26 8.37
N ARG A 44 -3.35 6.14 7.54
CA ARG A 44 -2.09 5.95 6.82
C ARG A 44 -0.92 5.60 7.74
N LYS A 45 -0.82 6.27 8.89
CA LYS A 45 0.20 5.99 9.93
C LYS A 45 0.00 4.61 10.56
N LYS A 46 -1.24 4.25 10.88
CA LYS A 46 -1.59 2.93 11.42
C LYS A 46 -1.25 1.84 10.41
N MET A 47 -1.74 1.97 9.18
CA MET A 47 -1.50 1.02 8.09
C MET A 47 -0.01 0.78 7.85
N LYS A 48 0.80 1.84 7.81
CA LYS A 48 2.25 1.71 7.67
C LYS A 48 2.87 0.89 8.80
N LYS A 49 2.44 1.14 10.04
CA LYS A 49 2.95 0.41 11.22
C LYS A 49 2.59 -1.07 11.12
N ASP A 50 1.34 -1.36 10.78
CA ASP A 50 0.81 -2.72 10.67
C ASP A 50 1.51 -3.47 9.52
N ALA A 51 1.64 -2.85 8.36
CA ALA A 51 2.35 -3.40 7.22
C ALA A 51 3.83 -3.71 7.54
N LYS A 52 4.54 -2.78 8.21
CA LYS A 52 5.92 -3.02 8.65
C LYS A 52 6.04 -4.19 9.62
N ASN A 53 5.08 -4.33 10.53
CA ASN A 53 5.04 -5.47 11.45
C ASN A 53 4.82 -6.79 10.70
N LEU A 54 3.94 -6.82 9.71
CA LEU A 54 3.73 -8.00 8.88
C LEU A 54 4.98 -8.36 8.07
N VAL A 55 5.71 -7.38 7.52
CA VAL A 55 7.00 -7.62 6.84
C VAL A 55 8.01 -8.28 7.79
N THR A 56 8.11 -7.83 9.04
CA THR A 56 9.08 -8.42 9.99
C THR A 56 8.69 -9.85 10.39
N ILE A 57 7.40 -10.13 10.57
CA ILE A 57 6.92 -11.49 10.82
C ILE A 57 7.19 -12.39 9.60
N LEU A 58 6.90 -11.90 8.39
CA LEU A 58 7.08 -12.63 7.14
C LEU A 58 8.55 -13.01 6.88
N LYS A 59 9.48 -12.10 7.18
CA LYS A 59 10.93 -12.38 7.10
C LYS A 59 11.39 -13.43 8.10
N LYS A 60 10.84 -13.46 9.32
CA LYS A 60 11.22 -14.46 10.32
C LYS A 60 10.80 -15.87 9.90
N MET A 61 9.64 -16.01 9.27
CA MET A 61 9.15 -17.31 8.80
C MET A 61 9.99 -17.90 7.66
N ASP A 62 10.54 -17.04 6.80
CA ASP A 62 11.41 -17.48 5.69
C ASP A 62 12.67 -18.20 6.19
N HIS A 63 13.12 -17.86 7.41
CA HIS A 63 14.28 -18.48 8.06
C HIS A 63 13.95 -19.75 8.88
N GLU A 64 12.67 -20.07 9.12
CA GLU A 64 12.23 -21.23 9.91
C GLU A 64 12.01 -22.50 9.05
N VAL A 65 12.46 -22.50 7.80
CA VAL A 65 12.25 -23.62 6.87
C VAL A 65 13.03 -24.86 7.34
N VAL A 66 12.31 -25.78 7.99
CA VAL A 66 12.80 -27.08 8.44
C VAL A 66 13.16 -27.96 7.24
N ASP A 67 14.36 -28.53 7.28
CA ASP A 67 14.84 -29.50 6.31
C ASP A 67 14.07 -30.82 6.47
N VAL A 68 13.47 -31.30 5.39
CA VAL A 68 12.64 -32.52 5.43
C VAL A 68 13.53 -33.71 5.11
N MET A 69 13.81 -34.53 6.13
CA MET A 69 14.48 -35.82 5.98
C MET A 69 13.61 -36.83 5.22
N GLU A 70 14.27 -37.74 4.50
CA GLU A 70 13.76 -38.77 3.58
C GLU A 70 12.27 -39.13 3.75
N VAL A 71 11.47 -38.61 2.82
CA VAL A 71 10.12 -39.06 2.53
C VAL A 71 10.12 -39.66 1.11
N ASP A 72 9.17 -40.56 0.84
CA ASP A 72 8.92 -41.13 -0.49
C ASP A 72 9.09 -40.10 -1.64
N GLN A 73 9.67 -40.51 -2.77
CA GLN A 73 10.00 -39.62 -3.89
C GLN A 73 8.81 -38.80 -4.39
N LEU A 74 7.60 -39.38 -4.42
CA LEU A 74 6.40 -38.67 -4.83
C LEU A 74 6.03 -37.58 -3.81
N VAL A 75 6.10 -37.89 -2.53
CA VAL A 75 5.82 -36.95 -1.45
C VAL A 75 6.86 -35.83 -1.40
N SER A 76 8.13 -36.15 -1.62
CA SER A 76 9.21 -35.17 -1.75
C SER A 76 8.99 -34.21 -2.92
N ALA A 77 8.56 -34.72 -4.08
CA ALA A 77 8.23 -33.90 -5.23
C ALA A 77 7.06 -32.94 -4.94
N VAL A 78 5.99 -33.42 -4.29
CA VAL A 78 4.84 -32.59 -3.89
C VAL A 78 5.27 -31.52 -2.86
N ILE A 79 6.05 -31.88 -1.85
CA ILE A 79 6.59 -30.93 -0.87
C ILE A 79 7.40 -29.83 -1.55
N ARG A 80 8.24 -30.19 -2.53
CA ARG A 80 9.07 -29.21 -3.25
C ARG A 80 8.23 -28.22 -4.05
N VAL A 81 7.21 -28.69 -4.77
CA VAL A 81 6.28 -27.81 -5.51
C VAL A 81 5.51 -26.90 -4.55
N LEU A 82 4.99 -27.45 -3.43
CA LEU A 82 4.29 -26.65 -2.43
C LEU A 82 5.18 -25.57 -1.82
N ARG A 83 6.47 -25.87 -1.59
CA ARG A 83 7.45 -24.89 -1.12
C ARG A 83 7.67 -23.78 -2.15
N GLU A 84 7.88 -24.14 -3.41
CA GLU A 84 8.09 -23.16 -4.49
C GLU A 84 6.89 -22.20 -4.63
N VAL A 85 5.67 -22.75 -4.68
CA VAL A 85 4.43 -21.95 -4.71
C VAL A 85 4.32 -21.07 -3.46
N SER A 86 4.66 -21.60 -2.28
CA SER A 86 4.64 -20.83 -1.03
C SER A 86 5.66 -19.68 -1.06
N THR A 87 6.88 -19.90 -1.57
CA THR A 87 7.91 -18.87 -1.71
C THR A 87 7.49 -17.78 -2.70
N MET A 88 6.86 -18.16 -3.82
CA MET A 88 6.29 -17.21 -4.78
C MET A 88 5.19 -16.38 -4.11
N GLY A 89 4.26 -17.02 -3.40
CA GLY A 89 3.21 -16.34 -2.64
C GLY A 89 3.79 -15.36 -1.61
N ILE A 90 4.75 -15.82 -0.79
CA ILE A 90 5.43 -14.99 0.22
C ILE A 90 6.02 -13.74 -0.44
N SER A 91 6.68 -13.88 -1.57
CA SER A 91 7.30 -12.77 -2.31
C SER A 91 6.25 -11.73 -2.75
N VAL A 92 5.10 -12.17 -3.25
CA VAL A 92 3.99 -11.27 -3.64
C VAL A 92 3.47 -10.49 -2.43
N PHE A 93 3.19 -11.16 -1.31
CA PHE A 93 2.71 -10.49 -0.10
C PHE A 93 3.78 -9.56 0.49
N GLN A 94 5.06 -9.91 0.43
CA GLN A 94 6.15 -9.02 0.81
C GLN A 94 6.15 -7.74 -0.03
N MET A 95 5.98 -7.83 -1.35
CA MET A 95 5.91 -6.67 -2.23
C MET A 95 4.75 -5.74 -1.87
N VAL A 96 3.54 -6.30 -1.68
CA VAL A 96 2.36 -5.52 -1.26
C VAL A 96 2.59 -4.85 0.10
N LEU A 97 3.11 -5.58 1.07
CA LEU A 97 3.36 -5.02 2.41
C LEU A 97 4.46 -3.94 2.41
N VAL A 98 5.48 -4.07 1.55
CA VAL A 98 6.51 -3.04 1.35
C VAL A 98 5.90 -1.79 0.71
N PHE A 99 5.04 -1.95 -0.30
CA PHE A 99 4.27 -0.86 -0.92
C PHE A 99 3.44 -0.09 0.13
N LEU A 100 2.65 -0.81 0.94
CA LEU A 100 1.86 -0.21 2.04
C LEU A 100 2.75 0.47 3.11
N SER A 101 3.97 -0.02 3.28
CA SER A 101 4.97 0.49 4.22
C SER A 101 5.71 1.75 3.74
N ALA A 102 5.34 2.29 2.57
CA ALA A 102 5.97 3.47 1.99
C ALA A 102 6.15 4.61 3.03
N PRO A 103 7.17 5.47 2.90
CA PRO A 103 7.29 6.70 3.66
C PRO A 103 5.95 7.44 3.80
N VAL A 104 5.63 7.92 5.01
CA VAL A 104 4.48 8.84 5.14
C VAL A 104 5.05 10.19 4.78
N SER A 105 4.44 10.90 3.84
CA SER A 105 4.98 12.22 3.46
C SER A 105 4.97 13.15 4.67
N LYS A 106 6.10 13.83 4.90
CA LYS A 106 6.23 14.82 5.98
C LYS A 106 5.49 16.10 5.61
N PRO A 107 5.01 16.90 6.58
CA PRO A 107 4.52 18.24 6.30
C PRO A 107 5.60 19.03 5.56
N ILE A 108 5.25 19.47 4.37
CA ILE A 108 6.19 19.97 3.38
C ILE A 108 6.57 21.40 3.76
N ASN A 109 7.85 21.75 3.82
CA ASN A 109 8.33 23.13 3.90
C ASN A 109 8.05 23.88 2.57
N LYS A 110 7.81 25.21 2.58
CA LYS A 110 7.34 25.96 1.38
C LYS A 110 8.24 25.77 0.13
N TRP A 111 9.55 25.55 0.33
CA TRP A 111 10.54 25.45 -0.74
C TRP A 111 10.58 24.10 -1.46
N SER A 112 10.20 22.98 -0.82
CA SER A 112 10.22 21.66 -1.46
C SER A 112 9.04 21.40 -2.39
N LEU A 113 8.04 22.30 -2.43
CA LEU A 113 6.99 22.29 -3.45
C LEU A 113 7.45 22.90 -4.76
N VAL A 114 8.23 23.99 -4.70
CA VAL A 114 8.72 24.68 -5.90
C VAL A 114 9.63 23.74 -6.67
N SER A 115 10.51 23.01 -5.99
CA SER A 115 11.37 22.02 -6.65
C SER A 115 10.58 20.87 -7.28
N ARG A 116 9.49 20.40 -6.64
CA ARG A 116 8.67 19.29 -7.16
C ARG A 116 7.67 19.68 -8.25
N LEU A 117 7.17 20.93 -8.26
CA LEU A 117 6.34 21.44 -9.35
C LEU A 117 7.16 21.76 -10.59
N VAL A 118 8.40 22.21 -10.41
CA VAL A 118 9.33 22.52 -11.51
C VAL A 118 9.89 21.23 -12.13
N ASN A 119 10.19 20.21 -11.32
CA ASN A 119 10.60 18.88 -11.81
C ASN A 119 9.38 17.99 -12.11
N LYS A 120 8.66 18.30 -13.18
CA LYS A 120 7.57 17.44 -13.71
C LYS A 120 8.04 16.04 -14.13
N GLY A 121 9.35 15.82 -14.31
CA GLY A 121 9.96 14.56 -14.74
C GLY A 121 10.42 13.62 -13.62
N ASP A 122 10.30 14.00 -12.34
CA ASP A 122 10.74 13.16 -11.20
C ASP A 122 9.57 12.38 -10.55
N GLN A 123 8.41 12.35 -11.22
CA GLN A 123 7.21 11.66 -10.71
C GLN A 123 7.22 10.14 -10.94
N ASP A 124 8.10 9.61 -11.78
CA ASP A 124 8.08 8.20 -12.20
C ASP A 124 8.56 7.21 -11.12
N ASN A 125 9.16 7.70 -10.03
CA ASN A 125 9.66 6.85 -8.93
C ASN A 125 8.91 7.04 -7.59
N VAL A 126 7.80 7.79 -7.58
CA VAL A 126 7.04 8.03 -6.35
C VAL A 126 5.86 7.09 -6.27
N ASN A 127 5.90 6.20 -5.26
CA ASN A 127 4.81 5.30 -4.91
C ASN A 127 3.45 6.03 -4.86
N GLU A 128 2.38 5.41 -5.37
CA GLU A 128 1.05 6.02 -5.51
C GLU A 128 0.51 6.53 -4.18
N ILE A 129 0.78 5.80 -3.08
CA ILE A 129 0.45 6.24 -1.71
C ILE A 129 1.18 7.54 -1.34
N GLU A 130 2.47 7.66 -1.68
CA GLU A 130 3.24 8.89 -1.39
C GLU A 130 2.76 10.06 -2.23
N SER A 131 2.32 9.79 -3.46
CA SER A 131 1.68 10.79 -4.31
C SER A 131 0.35 11.26 -3.73
N ALA A 132 -0.48 10.36 -3.20
CA ALA A 132 -1.74 10.71 -2.53
C ALA A 132 -1.48 11.47 -1.22
N ASP A 133 -0.54 11.02 -0.39
CA ASP A 133 -0.10 11.70 0.83
C ASP A 133 0.34 13.14 0.53
N PHE A 134 1.11 13.33 -0.54
CA PHE A 134 1.57 14.64 -0.99
C PHE A 134 0.42 15.56 -1.40
N ALA A 135 -0.51 15.03 -2.20
CA ALA A 135 -1.64 15.81 -2.70
C ALA A 135 -2.56 16.27 -1.57
N LEU A 136 -2.87 15.39 -0.61
CA LEU A 136 -3.66 15.74 0.56
C LEU A 136 -2.96 16.78 1.46
N ASN A 137 -1.65 16.65 1.66
CA ASN A 137 -0.87 17.63 2.43
C ASN A 137 -0.77 19.00 1.73
N SER A 138 -0.90 19.06 0.41
CA SER A 138 -0.86 20.32 -0.35
C SER A 138 -2.11 21.18 -0.16
N LEU A 139 -3.23 20.59 0.27
CA LEU A 139 -4.49 21.30 0.52
C LEU A 139 -4.33 22.43 1.56
N PHE A 140 -3.41 22.29 2.51
CA PHE A 140 -3.15 23.28 3.57
C PHE A 140 -2.31 24.51 3.14
N LYS A 141 -1.77 24.57 1.91
CA LYS A 141 -0.85 25.66 1.53
C LYS A 141 -1.47 26.71 0.64
N CYS A 142 -1.26 27.98 0.99
CA CYS A 142 -1.68 29.15 0.21
C CYS A 142 -0.88 29.26 -1.10
N GLY A 143 -1.54 29.46 -2.25
CA GLY A 143 -0.88 29.69 -3.54
C GLY A 143 -1.70 29.37 -4.81
N SER A 144 -2.58 28.37 -4.77
CA SER A 144 -3.51 28.03 -5.88
C SER A 144 -4.96 27.99 -5.41
N SER A 145 -5.90 28.01 -6.36
CA SER A 145 -7.34 27.95 -6.07
C SER A 145 -7.69 26.67 -5.30
N GLU A 146 -8.60 26.76 -4.35
CA GLU A 146 -9.04 25.60 -3.55
C GLU A 146 -9.56 24.45 -4.43
N VAL A 147 -10.20 24.81 -5.56
CA VAL A 147 -10.73 23.88 -6.56
C VAL A 147 -9.63 23.07 -7.23
N GLU A 148 -8.55 23.69 -7.69
CA GLU A 148 -7.42 23.00 -8.34
C GLU A 148 -6.74 21.99 -7.41
N LYS A 149 -6.59 22.35 -6.12
CA LYS A 149 -5.96 21.45 -5.14
C LYS A 149 -6.84 20.25 -4.84
N ILE A 150 -8.15 20.46 -4.70
CA ILE A 150 -9.12 19.37 -4.50
C ILE A 150 -9.10 18.42 -5.70
N GLN A 151 -9.12 18.96 -6.93
CA GLN A 151 -9.07 18.15 -8.15
C GLN A 151 -7.77 17.35 -8.26
N PHE A 152 -6.64 17.97 -7.91
CA PHE A 152 -5.35 17.27 -7.87
C PHE A 152 -5.35 16.12 -6.85
N ALA A 153 -5.89 16.33 -5.65
CA ALA A 153 -6.02 15.29 -4.63
C ALA A 153 -6.95 14.15 -5.08
N GLN A 154 -8.09 14.47 -5.68
CA GLN A 154 -9.02 13.48 -6.22
C GLN A 154 -8.38 12.59 -7.28
N ASN A 155 -7.68 13.17 -8.25
CA ASN A 155 -6.99 12.41 -9.30
C ASN A 155 -5.92 11.46 -8.72
N ARG A 156 -5.20 11.86 -7.66
CA ARG A 156 -4.22 10.97 -7.02
C ARG A 156 -4.86 9.85 -6.21
N LEU A 157 -6.01 10.10 -5.59
CA LEU A 157 -6.78 9.07 -4.89
C LEU A 157 -7.42 8.08 -5.87
N GLU A 158 -7.90 8.54 -7.03
CA GLU A 158 -8.42 7.68 -8.11
C GLU A 158 -7.33 6.76 -8.67
N ASN A 159 -6.14 7.31 -8.95
CA ASN A 159 -4.99 6.50 -9.37
C ASN A 159 -4.62 5.43 -8.33
N LEU A 160 -4.64 5.79 -7.04
CA LEU A 160 -4.33 4.86 -5.96
C LEU A 160 -5.39 3.75 -5.85
N GLU A 161 -6.66 4.10 -5.98
CA GLU A 161 -7.76 3.12 -6.01
C GLU A 161 -7.60 2.14 -7.18
N ALA A 162 -7.34 2.65 -8.39
CA ALA A 162 -7.11 1.81 -9.57
C ALA A 162 -5.91 0.86 -9.39
N HIS A 163 -4.86 1.31 -8.71
CA HIS A 163 -3.71 0.48 -8.37
C HIS A 163 -4.09 -0.68 -7.45
N PHE A 164 -4.98 -0.46 -6.47
CA PHE A 164 -5.48 -1.53 -5.61
C PHE A 164 -6.41 -2.50 -6.33
N GLU A 165 -7.28 -2.03 -7.23
CA GLU A 165 -8.12 -2.92 -8.04
C GLU A 165 -7.27 -3.87 -8.91
N CYS A 166 -6.11 -3.43 -9.39
CA CYS A 166 -5.15 -4.26 -10.12
C CYS A 166 -4.51 -5.35 -9.23
N ILE A 167 -4.17 -5.00 -7.97
CA ILE A 167 -3.64 -5.95 -6.98
C ILE A 167 -4.69 -7.01 -6.63
N ASP A 168 -5.95 -6.61 -6.47
CA ASP A 168 -7.08 -7.53 -6.20
C ASP A 168 -7.26 -8.52 -7.37
N PHE A 169 -7.21 -8.05 -8.62
CA PHE A 169 -7.31 -8.92 -9.80
C PHE A 169 -6.15 -9.92 -9.92
N SER A 170 -4.94 -9.52 -9.51
CA SER A 170 -3.74 -10.37 -9.57
C SER A 170 -3.69 -11.42 -8.46
N THR A 171 -4.29 -11.16 -7.30
CA THR A 171 -4.33 -12.09 -6.15
C THR A 171 -5.49 -13.10 -6.24
N ILE A 172 -6.60 -12.76 -6.89
CA ILE A 172 -7.71 -13.68 -7.16
C ILE A 172 -7.32 -14.78 -8.17
N ASN A 173 -6.47 -14.47 -9.16
CA ASN A 173 -6.03 -15.45 -10.18
C ASN A 173 -5.02 -16.49 -9.69
N LEU A 174 -4.52 -16.39 -8.44
CA LEU A 174 -3.69 -17.41 -7.80
C LEU A 174 -4.51 -18.37 -6.92
N SER A 175 -5.84 -18.22 -6.91
CA SER A 175 -6.78 -19.01 -6.09
C SER A 175 -7.53 -20.09 -6.88
N TYR A 176 -7.15 -20.35 -8.14
CA TYR A 176 -7.74 -21.37 -9.02
C TYR A 176 -6.66 -22.25 -9.64
#